data_AF-A0A529P1R3-F1
#
_entry.id   AF-A0A529P1R3-F1
#
_cell.length_a   1.000
_cell.length_b   1.000
_cell.length_c   1.000
_cell.angle_alpha   90.00
_cell.angle_beta   90.00
_cell.angle_gamma   90.00
#
_symmetry.space_group_name_H-M   'P 1'
#
loop_
_entity.id
_entity.type
_entity.pdbx_description
1 polymer ?
#
loop_
_entity_poly.entity_id
_entity_poly.type
_entity_poly.pdbx_seq_one_letter_code
_entity_poly.pdbx_strand_id
1 'polypeptide(L)' 'MEKRVTFGRWTIGILFAVPQLILIFTFFYWPAGQAVYWSLTLQQPWGGGNIWVGLDNFRSILANADYWNS' A
#
# COMPACT_ATOMS: atom_id res chain seq x y z
N MET A 1 13.52 37.95 -27.43
CA MET A 1 13.56 37.05 -26.25
C MET A 1 12.14 36.87 -25.78
N GLU A 2 11.59 35.67 -25.90
CA GLU A 2 10.19 35.37 -25.56
C GLU A 2 10.03 35.34 -24.03
N LYS A 3 9.12 36.16 -23.50
CA LYS A 3 8.86 36.28 -22.06
C LYS A 3 8.19 34.99 -21.58
N ARG A 4 8.97 34.05 -21.04
CA ARG A 4 8.44 32.87 -20.36
C ARG A 4 7.76 33.31 -19.07
N VAL A 5 6.43 33.18 -19.01
CA VAL A 5 5.66 33.42 -17.79
C VAL A 5 6.00 32.30 -16.81
N THR A 6 6.87 32.61 -15.84
CA THR A 6 7.11 31.73 -14.71
C THR A 6 6.01 31.96 -13.68
N PHE A 7 5.16 30.96 -13.45
CA PHE A 7 4.18 31.02 -12.36
C PHE A 7 4.93 31.01 -11.03
N GLY A 8 5.11 32.19 -10.42
CA GLY A 8 5.85 32.33 -9.14
C GLY A 8 5.15 31.71 -7.93
N ARG A 9 3.93 31.18 -8.09
CA ARG A 9 3.07 30.75 -6.98
C ARG A 9 2.64 29.29 -7.15
N TRP A 10 3.35 28.39 -6.46
CA TRP A 10 3.15 26.94 -6.50
C TRP A 10 1.85 26.47 -5.84
N THR A 11 1.22 27.33 -5.03
CA THR A 11 0.04 27.00 -4.23
C THR A 11 -1.14 26.49 -5.05
N ILE A 12 -1.36 27.05 -6.25
CA ILE A 12 -2.47 26.62 -7.11
C ILE A 12 -2.22 25.18 -7.61
N GLY A 13 -1.01 24.89 -8.09
CA GLY A 13 -0.64 23.54 -8.52
C GLY A 13 -0.77 22.50 -7.41
N ILE A 14 -0.35 22.85 -6.19
CA ILE A 14 -0.51 21.98 -5.01
C ILE A 14 -2.00 21.76 -4.70
N LEU A 15 -2.83 22.80 -4.71
CA LEU A 15 -4.26 22.69 -4.41
C LEU A 15 -4.98 21.73 -5.37
N PHE A 16 -4.63 21.75 -6.66
CA PHE A 16 -5.18 20.81 -7.64
C PHE A 16 -4.61 19.39 -7.49
N ALA A 17 -3.35 19.25 -7.06
CA ALA A 17 -2.74 17.94 -6.83
C ALA A 17 -3.27 17.25 -5.56
N VAL A 18 -3.64 18.01 -4.52
CA VAL A 18 -4.05 17.45 -3.21
C VAL A 18 -5.20 16.44 -3.31
N PRO A 19 -6.33 16.71 -3.98
CA PRO A 19 -7.41 15.72 -4.13
C PRO A 19 -6.92 14.43 -4.79
N GLN A 20 -6.10 14.54 -5.84
CA GLN A 20 -5.53 13.38 -6.52
C GLN A 20 -4.59 12.58 -5.61
N LEU A 21 -3.73 13.27 -4.84
CA LEU A 21 -2.83 12.63 -3.88
C LEU A 21 -3.60 11.94 -2.75
N ILE A 22 -4.71 12.52 -2.29
CA ILE A 22 -5.61 11.90 -1.31
C ILE A 22 -6.18 10.59 -1.89
N LEU A 23 -6.68 10.61 -3.13
CA LEU A 23 -7.20 9.40 -3.77
C LEU A 23 -6.12 8.32 -3.88
N ILE A 24 -4.92 8.66 -4.35
CA ILE A 24 -3.80 7.72 -4.43
C ILE A 24 -3.48 7.17 -3.04
N PHE A 25 -3.41 8.02 -2.02
CA PHE A 25 -3.13 7.58 -0.67
C PHE A 25 -4.21 6.61 -0.14
N THR A 26 -5.48 6.98 -0.25
CA THR A 26 -6.61 6.21 0.29
C THR A 26 -6.84 4.90 -0.45
N PHE A 27 -6.67 4.87 -1.77
CA PHE A 27 -7.02 3.69 -2.57
C PHE A 27 -5.82 2.82 -2.95
N PHE A 28 -4.59 3.33 -2.89
CA PHE A 28 -3.38 2.54 -3.15
C PHE A 28 -2.56 2.31 -1.88
N TYR A 29 -2.05 3.38 -1.26
CA TYR A 29 -1.09 3.21 -0.16
C TYR A 29 -1.72 2.64 1.10
N TRP A 30 -2.92 3.07 1.45
CA TRP A 30 -3.62 2.54 2.61
C TRP A 30 -3.92 1.03 2.48
N PRO A 31 -4.55 0.53 1.40
CA PRO A 31 -4.74 -0.90 1.20
C PRO A 31 -3.43 -1.68 1.10
N ALA A 32 -2.39 -1.12 0.48
CA ALA A 32 -1.08 -1.77 0.42
C ALA A 32 -0.48 -1.94 1.83
N GLY A 33 -0.59 -0.92 2.69
CA GLY A 33 -0.19 -1.01 4.09
C GLY A 33 -0.99 -2.06 4.86
N GLN A 34 -2.30 -2.13 4.64
CA GLN A 34 -3.14 -3.19 5.23
C GLN A 34 -2.73 -4.58 4.74
N ALA A 35 -2.39 -4.75 3.46
CA ALA A 35 -1.92 -6.02 2.92
C ALA A 35 -0.58 -6.44 3.56
N VAL A 36 0.35 -5.51 3.79
CA VAL A 36 1.58 -5.79 4.53
C VAL A 36 1.26 -6.22 5.96
N TYR A 37 0.39 -5.52 6.67
CA TYR A 37 -0.06 -5.94 8.00
C TYR A 37 -0.70 -7.33 7.99
N TRP A 38 -1.58 -7.61 7.04
CA TRP A 38 -2.21 -8.92 6.89
C TRP A 38 -1.22 -10.04 6.56
N SER A 39 -0.17 -9.75 5.79
CA SER A 39 0.88 -10.74 5.51
C SER A 39 1.61 -11.23 6.78
N LEU A 40 1.66 -10.39 7.81
CA LEU A 40 2.30 -10.67 9.10
C LEU A 40 1.32 -11.19 10.17
N THR A 41 0.04 -11.33 9.81
CA THR A 41 -0.99 -11.86 10.70
C THR A 41 -1.64 -13.11 10.11
N LEU A 42 -2.23 -13.93 10.96
CA LEU A 42 -3.01 -15.09 10.58
C LEU A 42 -4.48 -14.84 10.93
N GLN A 43 -5.35 -14.95 9.91
CA GLN A 43 -6.79 -14.86 10.09
C GLN A 43 -7.35 -16.20 10.53
N GLN A 44 -8.18 -16.19 11.58
CA GLN A 44 -8.87 -17.41 12.00
C GLN A 44 -9.98 -17.83 11.02
N PRO A 45 -10.15 -19.13 10.71
CA PRO A 45 -11.11 -19.61 9.71
C PRO A 45 -12.58 -19.33 10.01
N TRP A 46 -12.93 -19.14 11.29
CA TRP A 46 -14.32 -19.03 11.76
C TRP A 46 -14.63 -17.67 12.40
N GLY A 47 -13.89 -16.63 12.01
CA GLY A 47 -13.88 -15.37 12.74
C GLY A 47 -13.10 -15.48 14.05
N GLY A 48 -12.96 -14.37 14.77
CA GLY A 48 -12.09 -14.27 15.96
C GLY A 48 -10.90 -13.32 15.79
N GLY A 49 -10.75 -12.72 14.61
CA GLY A 49 -9.77 -11.67 14.34
C GLY A 49 -8.41 -12.19 13.85
N ASN A 50 -7.44 -11.28 13.86
CA ASN A 50 -6.09 -11.49 13.35
C ASN A 50 -5.14 -11.80 14.51
N ILE A 51 -4.36 -12.87 14.38
CA ILE A 51 -3.28 -13.20 15.31
C ILE A 51 -1.97 -12.72 14.69
N TRP A 52 -1.12 -12.02 15.45
CA TRP A 52 0.21 -11.67 14.96
C TRP A 52 1.12 -12.90 14.91
N VAL A 53 1.63 -13.23 13.72
CA VAL A 53 2.53 -14.39 13.50
C VAL A 53 3.87 -13.98 12.89
N GLY A 54 4.09 -12.69 12.65
CA GLY A 54 5.33 -12.17 12.08
C GLY A 54 5.64 -12.81 10.73
N LEU A 55 6.81 -13.44 10.61
CA LEU A 55 7.28 -14.01 9.34
C LEU A 55 6.90 -15.49 9.12
N ASP A 56 6.11 -16.10 10.00
CA ASP A 56 5.83 -17.54 9.92
C ASP A 56 5.04 -17.91 8.66
N ASN A 57 4.14 -17.04 8.19
CA ASN A 57 3.44 -17.21 6.92
C ASN A 57 4.42 -17.31 5.74
N PHE A 58 5.43 -16.44 5.72
CA PHE A 58 6.46 -16.43 4.68
C PHE A 58 7.32 -17.69 4.74
N ARG A 59 7.75 -18.12 5.94
CA ARG A 59 8.50 -19.37 6.11
C ARG A 59 7.72 -20.58 5.60
N SER A 60 6.44 -20.66 5.94
CA SER A 60 5.52 -21.72 5.51
C SER A 60 5.43 -21.80 3.98
N ILE A 61 5.13 -20.68 3.33
CA ILE A 61 4.93 -20.63 1.87
C ILE A 61 6.25 -20.88 1.13
N LEU A 62 7.34 -20.25 1.55
CA LEU A 62 8.64 -20.37 0.88
C LEU A 62 9.26 -21.78 1.05
N ALA A 63 8.90 -22.52 2.09
CA ALA A 63 9.31 -23.90 2.28
C ALA A 63 8.41 -24.91 1.54
N ASN A 64 7.28 -24.48 0.98
CA ASN A 64 6.33 -25.36 0.30
C ASN A 64 6.75 -25.58 -1.16
N ALA A 65 7.00 -26.83 -1.55
CA ALA A 65 7.34 -27.19 -2.93
C ALA A 65 6.22 -26.86 -3.93
N ASP A 66 4.95 -26.99 -3.53
CA ASP A 66 3.81 -26.70 -4.40
C ASP A 66 3.76 -25.22 -4.80
N TYR A 67 4.19 -24.31 -3.92
CA TYR A 67 4.28 -22.87 -4.22
C TYR A 67 5.31 -22.55 -5.31
N TRP A 68 6.39 -23.33 -5.40
CA TRP A 68 7.42 -23.12 -6.42
C TRP A 68 7.11 -23.80 -7.75
N ASN A 69 6.23 -24.81 -7.73
CA ASN A 69 5.82 -25.57 -8.91
C ASN A 69 4.53 -25.02 -9.56
N SER A 70 3.97 -23.92 -9.05
CA SER A 70 2.75 -23.27 -9.53
C SER A 70 2.98 -22.18 -10.56
#